data_AF-A0A533WU22-F1
#
_entry.id   AF-A0A533WU22-F1
#
_cell.length_a   1.000
_cell.length_b   1.000
_cell.length_c   1.000
_cell.angle_alpha   90.00
_cell.angle_beta   90.00
_cell.angle_gamma   90.00
#
_symmetry.space_group_name_H-M   'P 1'
#
loop_
_entity.id
_entity.type
_entity.pdbx_description
1 polymer ?
#
loop_
_entity_poly.entity_id
_entity_poly.type
_entity_poly.pdbx_seq_one_letter_code
_entity_poly.pdbx_strand_id
1 'polypeptide(L)' 'MSILDEITQDPNMPSYVRVTLWQAVSALERIRE' A
#
# COMPACT_ATOMS: atom_id res chain seq x y z
N MET A 1 3.30 6.96 6.93
CA MET A 1 2.91 6.86 5.52
C MET A 1 4.09 6.80 4.55
N SER A 2 5.24 7.44 4.82
CA SER A 2 6.38 7.49 3.87
C SER A 2 6.92 6.13 3.38
N ILE A 3 7.02 5.11 4.24
CA ILE A 3 7.60 3.80 3.87
C ILE A 3 6.71 3.05 2.86
N LEU A 4 5.38 3.15 3.01
CA LEU A 4 4.47 2.48 2.08
C LEU A 4 4.50 3.15 0.71
N ASP A 5 4.60 4.49 0.69
CA ASP A 5 4.75 5.24 -0.55
C ASP A 5 6.07 4.87 -1.25
N GLU A 6 7.18 4.78 -0.52
CA GLU A 6 8.47 4.32 -1.06
C GLU A 6 8.39 2.91 -1.66
N ILE A 7 7.76 1.95 -0.97
CA ILE A 7 7.59 0.59 -1.48
C ILE A 7 6.69 0.58 -2.72
N THR A 8 5.65 1.42 -2.77
CA THR A 8 4.77 1.48 -3.95
C THR A 8 5.45 2.05 -5.19
N GLN A 9 6.50 2.83 -5.00
CA GLN A 9 7.28 3.45 -6.07
C GLN A 9 8.35 2.49 -6.63
N ASP A 10 8.56 1.31 -6.02
CA ASP A 10 9.52 0.33 -6.52
C ASP A 10 9.06 -0.26 -7.88
N PRO A 11 9.86 -0.11 -8.96
CA PRO A 11 9.54 -0.63 -10.28
C PRO A 11 9.58 -2.15 -10.37
N ASN A 12 10.29 -2.85 -9.47
CA ASN A 12 10.34 -4.31 -9.43
C ASN A 12 9.15 -4.93 -8.68
N MET A 13 8.31 -4.11 -8.06
CA MET A 13 7.22 -4.61 -7.23
C MET A 13 6.12 -5.24 -8.09
N PRO A 14 5.78 -6.53 -7.85
CA PRO A 14 4.73 -7.21 -8.60
C PRO A 14 3.37 -6.53 -8.44
N SER A 15 2.55 -6.57 -9.50
CA SER A 15 1.23 -5.93 -9.56
C SER A 15 0.30 -6.37 -8.42
N TYR A 16 0.35 -7.66 -8.03
CA TYR A 16 -0.49 -8.18 -6.96
C TYR A 16 -0.13 -7.56 -5.59
N VAL A 17 1.15 -7.30 -5.32
CA VAL A 17 1.62 -6.68 -4.08
C VAL A 17 1.09 -5.26 -3.98
N ARG A 18 1.12 -4.50 -5.08
CA ARG A 18 0.58 -3.13 -5.16
C ARG A 18 -0.91 -3.09 -4.81
N VAL A 19 -1.70 -4.04 -5.33
CA VAL A 19 -3.15 -4.14 -5.04
C VAL A 19 -3.40 -4.51 -3.59
N THR A 20 -2.69 -5.50 -3.05
CA THR A 20 -2.83 -5.92 -1.65
C THR A 20 -2.45 -4.79 -0.69
N LEU A 21 -1.39 -4.05 -1.00
CA LEU A 21 -0.96 -2.93 -0.16
C LEU A 21 -2.01 -1.80 -0.13
N TRP A 22 -2.57 -1.46 -1.30
CA TRP A 22 -3.65 -0.48 -1.38
C TRP A 22 -4.86 -0.91 -0.55
N GLN A 23 -5.26 -2.17 -0.63
CA GLN A 23 -6.35 -2.72 0.19
C GLN A 23 -6.05 -2.63 1.70
N ALA A 24 -4.83 -2.95 2.11
CA ALA A 24 -4.40 -2.85 3.50
C ALA A 24 -4.42 -1.41 4.02
N VAL A 25 -3.93 -0.45 3.23
CA VAL A 25 -3.98 0.98 3.57
C VAL A 25 -5.43 1.45 3.71
N SER A 26 -6.30 1.14 2.74
CA SER A 26 -7.71 1.50 2.80
C SER A 26 -8.47 0.83 3.95
N ALA A 27 -8.02 -0.32 4.44
CA ALA A 27 -8.60 -0.95 5.63
C ALA A 27 -8.15 -0.25 6.91
N LEU A 28 -6.86 0.10 7.02
CA LEU A 28 -6.32 0.83 8.16
C LEU A 28 -6.91 2.25 8.28
N GLU A 29 -7.14 2.93 7.17
CA GLU A 29 -7.78 4.25 7.15
C GLU A 29 -9.21 4.20 7.67
N ARG A 30 -9.98 3.16 7.32
CA ARG A 30 -11.36 2.95 7.80
C ARG A 30 -11.47 2.68 9.30
N ILE A 31 -10.44 2.13 9.93
CA ILE A 31 -10.42 1.86 11.38
C ILE A 31 -10.00 3.10 12.18
N ARG A 32 -9.30 4.03 11.52
CA ARG A 32 -8.81 5.27 12.14
C ARG A 32 -9.87 6.39 12.14
N GLU A 33 -10.94 6.24 11.35
CA GLU A 33 -12.21 6.98 11.51
C GLU A 33 -13.04 6.39 12.66
#